data_AF-A0A920LHD6-F1
#
_entry.id   AF-A0A920LHD6-F1
#
_cell.length_a   1.000
_cell.length_b   1.000
_cell.length_c   1.000
_cell.angle_alpha   90.00
_cell.angle_beta   90.00
_cell.angle_gamma   90.00
#
_symmetry.space_group_name_H-M   'P 1'
#
loop_
_entity.id
_entity.type
_entity.pdbx_description
1 polymer ?
#
loop_
_entity_poly.entity_id
_entity_poly.type
_entity_poly.pdbx_seq_one_letter_code
_entity_poly.pdbx_strand_id
1 'polypeptide(L)' 'MIKQKTDLIFYPSGENSGGTLELHHSDFIQKITIKNNADIQNEIAQY' A
#
# COMPACT_ATOMS: atom_id res chain seq x y z
N MET A 1 11.51 -14.94 -5.90
CA MET A 1 12.06 -13.95 -4.96
C MET A 1 11.02 -12.84 -4.83
N ILE A 2 10.23 -12.83 -3.75
CA ILE A 2 9.21 -11.80 -3.51
C ILE A 2 9.92 -10.65 -2.80
N LYS A 3 10.00 -9.48 -3.45
CA LYS A 3 10.57 -8.27 -2.84
C LYS A 3 9.43 -7.51 -2.17
N GLN A 4 9.09 -7.89 -0.94
CA GLN A 4 8.11 -7.15 -0.15
C GLN A 4 8.82 -5.93 0.45
N LYS A 5 8.66 -4.76 -0.16
CA LYS A 5 9.05 -3.48 0.45
C LYS A 5 7.81 -2.89 1.12
N THR A 6 7.61 -3.25 2.38
CA THR A 6 6.57 -2.66 3.22
C THR A 6 7.25 -1.80 4.25
N ASP A 7 7.43 -0.52 3.94
CA ASP A 7 7.91 0.47 4.90
C ASP A 7 6.84 1.55 5.06
N LEU A 8 5.68 1.18 5.65
CA LEU A 8 4.77 2.18 6.19
C LEU A 8 5.35 2.63 7.53
N ILE A 9 5.96 3.81 7.54
CA ILE A 9 6.58 4.40 8.72
C ILE A 9 5.64 5.47 9.27
N PHE A 10 5.34 5.36 10.56
CA PHE A 10 4.70 6.43 11.32
C PHE A 10 5.76 7.21 12.08
N TYR A 11 5.80 8.52 11.85
CA TYR A 11 6.70 9.42 12.57
C TYR A 11 6.07 9.85 13.90
N PRO A 12 6.87 10.20 14.93
CA PRO A 12 6.34 10.73 16.19
C PRO A 12 5.45 11.99 16.05
N SER A 13 5.56 12.72 14.92
CA SER A 13 4.70 13.86 14.58
C SER A 13 3.25 13.46 14.23
N GLY A 14 2.97 12.16 14.06
CA GLY A 14 1.68 11.66 13.58
C GLY A 14 1.56 11.58 12.04
N GLU A 15 2.59 12.03 11.32
CA GLU A 15 2.68 11.88 9.87
C GLU A 15 3.01 10.44 9.48
N ASN A 16 2.61 10.04 8.28
CA ASN A 16 2.98 8.76 7.70
C ASN A 16 3.81 8.96 6.42
N SER A 17 4.73 8.04 6.15
CA SER A 17 5.60 8.06 4.96
C SER A 17 4.87 7.84 3.62
N GLY A 18 3.59 7.48 3.69
CA GLY A 18 2.87 6.84 2.59
C GLY A 18 3.37 5.42 2.33
N GLY A 19 2.65 4.70 1.48
CA GLY A 19 3.05 3.36 1.06
C GLY A 19 2.02 2.68 0.16
N THR A 20 2.47 1.64 -0.52
CA THR A 20 1.61 0.77 -1.32
C THR A 20 1.71 -0.66 -0.80
N LEU A 21 0.55 -1.27 -0.56
CA LEU A 21 0.39 -2.67 -0.26
C LEU A 21 -0.29 -3.35 -1.46
N GLU A 22 0.38 -4.35 -2.02
CA GLU A 22 -0.17 -5.19 -3.08
C GLU A 22 -0.57 -6.56 -2.51
N LEU A 23 -1.82 -6.94 -2.72
CA LEU A 23 -2.36 -8.25 -2.41
C LEU A 23 -2.55 -9.01 -3.72
N HIS A 24 -1.80 -10.10 -3.88
CA HIS A 24 -1.83 -10.94 -5.07
C HIS A 24 -2.85 -12.05 -4.88
N HIS A 25 -3.93 -12.01 -5.65
CA HIS A 25 -4.87 -13.11 -5.81
C HIS A 25 -4.59 -13.85 -7.12
N SER A 26 -5.19 -15.02 -7.27
CA SER A 26 -5.05 -15.83 -8.49
C SER A 26 -5.55 -15.12 -9.74
N ASP A 27 -6.57 -14.27 -9.60
CA ASP A 27 -7.30 -13.67 -10.74
C ASP A 27 -7.18 -12.13 -10.83
N PHE A 28 -6.62 -11.49 -9.80
CA PHE A 28 -6.43 -10.04 -9.77
C PHE A 28 -5.35 -9.64 -8.77
N ILE A 29 -4.89 -8.40 -8.87
CA ILE A 29 -4.07 -7.72 -7.88
C ILE A 29 -4.92 -6.64 -7.24
N GLN A 30 -4.99 -6.62 -5.92
CA GLN A 30 -5.54 -5.50 -5.17
C GLN A 30 -4.39 -4.60 -4.71
N LYS A 31 -4.50 -3.31 -5.00
CA LYS A 31 -3.52 -2.30 -4.63
C LYS A 31 -4.14 -1.33 -3.63
N ILE A 32 -3.58 -1.29 -2.44
CA ILE A 32 -3.97 -0.38 -1.36
C ILE A 32 -2.87 0.67 -1.23
N THR A 33 -3.19 1.93 -1.49
CA THR A 33 -2.25 3.05 -1.36
C THR A 33 -2.64 3.91 -0.19
N ILE A 34 -1.73 4.05 0.78
CA ILE A 34 -1.85 4.99 1.90
C ILE A 34 -1.05 6.23 1.53
N LYS A 35 -1.70 7.39 1.49
CA LYS A 35 -1.05 8.67 1.21
C LYS A 35 -0.58 9.34 2.50
N ASN A 36 0.39 10.25 2.37
CA ASN A 36 0.97 10.97 3.50
C ASN A 36 -0.06 11.86 4.24
N ASN A 37 -1.18 12.20 3.60
CA ASN A 37 -2.32 12.90 4.21
C ASN A 37 -3.34 11.96 4.88
N ALA A 38 -3.00 10.69 5.05
CA ALA A 38 -3.84 9.62 5.60
C ALA A 38 -5.02 9.17 4.72
N ASP A 39 -5.14 9.69 3.49
CA ASP A 39 -6.11 9.15 2.54
C ASP A 39 -5.72 7.74 2.12
N ILE A 40 -6.70 6.83 2.10
CA ILE A 40 -6.54 5.45 1.67
C ILE A 40 -7.26 5.27 0.34
N GLN A 41 -6.53 4.81 -0.68
CA GLN A 41 -7.08 4.45 -1.98
C GLN A 41 -6.98 2.94 -2.20
N ASN A 42 -8.04 2.36 -2.76
CA ASN A 42 -8.14 0.92 -3.03
C ASN A 42 -8.51 0.70 -4.49
N GLU A 43 -7.66 -0.03 -5.20
CA GLU A 43 -7.79 -0.32 -6.63
C GLU A 43 -7.70 -1.83 -6.86
N ILE A 44 -8.52 -2.34 -7.77
CA ILE A 44 -8.47 -3.75 -8.23
C ILE A 44 -8.03 -3.73 -9.69
N ALA A 45 -6.90 -4.36 -9.99
CA ALA A 45 -6.40 -4.58 -11.34
C ALA A 45 -6.54 -6.06 -11.70
N GLN A 46 -7.32 -6.35 -12.74
CA GLN A 46 -7.40 -7.70 -13.31
C GLN A 46 -6.15 -8.01 -14.15
N TYR A 47 -5.81 -9.29 -14.30
CA TYR A 47 -4.72 -9.73 -15.18
C TYR A 47 -5.05 -9.58 -16.67
#